data_AF-A0A1Q9RU43-F1
#
_entry.id   AF-A0A1Q9RU43-F1
#
_cell.length_a   1.000
_cell.length_b   1.000
_cell.length_c   1.000
_cell.angle_alpha   90.00
_cell.angle_beta   90.00
_cell.angle_gamma   90.00
#
_symmetry.space_group_name_H-M   'P 1'
#
loop_
_entity.id
_entity.type
_entity.pdbx_description
1 polymer ?
#
loop_
_entity_poly.entity_id
_entity_poly.type
_entity_poly.pdbx_seq_one_letter_code
_entity_poly.pdbx_strand_id
1 'polypeptide(L)'
;MAGVVVAIAVALGFTFFGGGSGTDPSSVAEGEIPPGDLPVSSTYTELTGAPADPDPTGITDGLVVHPIRETPVRDAPDGRPIARMETTQFGDTWLPVIAEQPGWVQVLLPSKPSQTAGWIRADDVQRAVTPNVIKVHLGAKKLELVRDGNVVDEWSVGIGTPETPTPTGRTFLLGAFTNPNETYSSVFLPLGVHSPTLDSFGGGPGTVAIHAWPDASSFGAAESNGCIRVPEDALEQLRQVPLGTLVIIDEE
;
A
#
# COMPACT_ATOMS: atom_id res chain seq x y z
N MET A 1 -3.17 -82.40 22.16
CA MET A 1 -2.73 -81.00 22.01
C MET A 1 -3.51 -80.14 22.99
N ALA A 2 -2.82 -79.15 23.57
CA ALA A 2 -3.25 -78.19 24.59
C ALA A 2 -4.68 -77.65 24.39
N GLY A 3 -5.40 -77.16 25.39
CA GLY A 3 -5.09 -76.82 26.77
C GLY A 3 -6.39 -76.27 27.42
N VAL A 4 -6.45 -76.35 28.74
CA VAL A 4 -7.56 -75.91 29.60
C VAL A 4 -7.75 -74.39 29.51
N VAL A 5 -8.99 -73.90 29.37
CA VAL A 5 -9.38 -72.60 29.94
C VAL A 5 -10.73 -72.71 30.64
N VAL A 6 -10.66 -72.41 31.93
CA VAL A 6 -11.71 -72.31 32.92
C VAL A 6 -12.18 -70.85 32.98
N ALA A 7 -13.47 -70.68 32.72
CA ALA A 7 -14.46 -69.96 33.53
C ALA A 7 -14.40 -68.44 33.84
N ILE A 8 -15.64 -67.97 34.04
CA ILE A 8 -16.14 -66.91 34.93
C ILE A 8 -16.37 -65.52 34.33
N ALA A 9 -17.65 -65.16 34.39
CA ALA A 9 -18.28 -63.87 34.16
C ALA A 9 -17.85 -62.79 35.17
N VAL A 10 -18.24 -61.54 34.94
CA VAL A 10 -19.02 -60.68 35.88
C VAL A 10 -18.80 -59.18 35.63
N ALA A 11 -19.89 -58.44 35.86
CA ALA A 11 -20.04 -57.05 36.33
C ALA A 11 -19.90 -55.86 35.37
N LEU A 12 -21.08 -55.33 35.09
CA LEU A 12 -21.43 -53.91 35.09
C LEU A 12 -20.81 -53.11 36.24
N GLY A 13 -20.42 -51.87 35.92
CA GLY A 13 -20.57 -50.71 36.79
C GLY A 13 -19.29 -50.17 37.41
N PHE A 14 -18.84 -49.01 36.95
CA PHE A 14 -18.16 -48.02 37.78
C PHE A 14 -18.46 -46.61 37.28
N THR A 15 -19.17 -45.84 38.10
CA THR A 15 -18.98 -44.39 38.20
C THR A 15 -18.17 -44.14 39.46
N PHE A 16 -17.04 -43.44 39.37
CA PHE A 16 -16.60 -42.51 40.41
C PHE A 16 -15.63 -41.47 39.85
N PHE A 17 -15.82 -40.25 40.34
CA PHE A 17 -15.07 -39.03 40.08
C PHE A 17 -13.61 -39.11 40.53
N GLY A 18 -12.73 -38.41 39.79
CA GLY A 18 -11.52 -37.80 40.36
C GLY A 18 -10.34 -37.70 39.41
N GLY A 19 -9.94 -36.46 39.07
CA GLY A 19 -8.53 -36.14 38.84
C GLY A 19 -8.19 -35.24 37.64
N GLY A 20 -7.82 -33.98 37.93
CA GLY A 20 -7.00 -33.11 37.08
C GLY A 20 -7.73 -32.55 35.85
N SER A 21 -7.50 -31.33 35.37
CA SER A 21 -6.45 -30.34 35.58
C SER A 21 -7.01 -29.01 35.06
N GLY A 22 -6.50 -27.89 35.59
CA GLY A 22 -7.00 -26.54 35.31
C GLY A 22 -7.23 -26.27 33.83
N THR A 23 -8.38 -25.67 33.51
CA THR A 23 -8.60 -25.00 32.24
C THR A 23 -8.02 -23.60 32.35
N ASP A 24 -6.77 -23.48 31.90
CA ASP A 24 -6.14 -22.19 31.63
C ASP A 24 -7.01 -21.38 30.64
N PRO A 25 -7.16 -20.07 30.85
CA PRO A 25 -7.68 -19.16 29.84
C PRO A 25 -6.60 -18.93 28.77
N SER A 26 -7.02 -18.59 27.55
CA SER A 26 -6.19 -18.18 26.39
C SER A 26 -5.88 -19.28 25.38
N SER A 27 -6.88 -19.63 24.55
CA SER A 27 -6.58 -20.09 23.19
C SER A 27 -6.22 -18.87 22.33
N VAL A 28 -5.00 -18.37 22.51
CA VAL A 28 -4.38 -17.54 21.45
C VAL A 28 -4.03 -18.53 20.35
N ALA A 29 -4.49 -18.29 19.12
CA ALA A 29 -4.11 -19.12 18.00
C ALA A 29 -2.58 -19.19 17.92
N GLU A 30 -2.01 -20.39 17.96
CA GLU A 30 -0.56 -20.61 17.83
C GLU A 30 -0.06 -19.96 16.53
N GLY A 31 0.86 -19.00 16.64
CA GLY A 31 1.70 -18.54 15.52
C GLY A 31 1.41 -17.13 14.98
N GLU A 32 0.50 -16.36 15.55
CA GLU A 32 0.30 -14.98 15.11
C GLU A 32 1.38 -14.06 15.71
N ILE A 33 2.32 -13.60 14.87
CA ILE A 33 3.27 -12.54 15.26
C ILE A 33 2.44 -11.31 15.63
N PRO A 34 2.57 -10.76 16.85
CA PRO A 34 1.88 -9.54 17.23
C PRO A 34 2.20 -8.42 16.22
N PRO A 35 1.22 -7.64 15.76
CA PRO A 35 1.46 -6.57 14.77
C PRO A 35 2.62 -5.64 15.17
N GLY A 36 2.78 -5.34 16.47
CA GLY A 36 3.84 -4.47 16.98
C GLY A 36 5.27 -4.95 16.73
N ASP A 37 5.48 -6.24 16.45
CA ASP A 37 6.79 -6.81 16.11
C ASP A 37 7.08 -6.80 14.59
N LEU A 38 6.08 -6.43 13.78
CA LEU A 38 6.22 -6.29 12.33
C LEU A 38 6.70 -4.88 11.95
N PRO A 39 7.52 -4.75 10.90
CA PRO A 39 7.87 -3.44 10.37
C PRO A 39 6.62 -2.72 9.84
N VAL A 40 6.57 -1.39 9.98
CA VAL A 40 5.50 -0.58 9.37
C VAL A 40 5.68 -0.57 7.87
N SER A 41 4.62 -0.82 7.11
CA SER A 41 4.61 -0.54 5.68
C SER A 41 4.40 0.97 5.47
N SER A 42 5.50 1.70 5.38
CA SER A 42 5.55 3.14 5.13
C SER A 42 6.59 3.45 4.07
N THR A 43 6.57 4.69 3.55
CA THR A 43 7.60 5.17 2.60
C THR A 43 9.02 5.14 3.16
N TYR A 44 9.21 5.07 4.48
CA TYR A 44 10.52 5.00 5.13
C TYR A 44 11.05 3.57 5.31
N THR A 45 10.29 2.57 4.88
CA THR A 45 10.58 1.18 5.18
C THR A 45 10.86 0.38 3.93
N GLU A 46 11.89 -0.47 4.00
CA GLU A 46 12.16 -1.50 3.02
C GLU A 46 11.63 -2.84 3.55
N LEU A 47 10.71 -3.45 2.81
CA LEU A 47 10.06 -4.70 3.17
C LEU A 47 10.67 -5.86 2.39
N THR A 48 11.36 -6.73 3.12
CA THR A 48 11.89 -7.98 2.58
C THR A 48 10.76 -8.98 2.34
N GLY A 49 10.61 -9.45 1.10
CA GLY A 49 9.68 -10.51 0.75
C GLY A 49 8.24 -10.05 0.49
N ALA A 50 8.01 -8.75 0.31
CA ALA A 50 6.75 -8.26 -0.23
C ALA A 50 6.57 -8.75 -1.69
N PRO A 51 5.43 -9.38 -2.03
CA PRO A 51 5.14 -9.77 -3.41
C PRO A 51 5.17 -8.57 -4.36
N ALA A 52 5.71 -8.78 -5.56
CA ALA A 52 5.59 -7.81 -6.64
C ALA A 52 4.11 -7.65 -7.03
N ASP A 53 3.76 -6.46 -7.47
CA ASP A 53 2.50 -6.18 -8.14
C ASP A 53 2.35 -7.08 -9.39
N PRO A 54 1.28 -7.90 -9.49
CA PRO A 54 1.08 -8.79 -10.64
C PRO A 54 0.75 -8.07 -11.95
N ASP A 55 0.30 -6.81 -11.90
CA ASP A 55 -0.01 -6.00 -13.08
C ASP A 55 0.42 -4.55 -12.85
N PRO A 56 1.73 -4.24 -12.96
CA PRO A 56 2.30 -2.95 -12.60
C PRO A 56 1.87 -1.80 -13.52
N THR A 57 1.05 -2.04 -14.53
CA THR A 57 0.50 -1.00 -15.43
C THR A 57 -1.02 -0.98 -15.47
N GLY A 58 -1.67 -1.94 -14.81
CA GLY A 58 -3.12 -2.12 -14.86
C GLY A 58 -3.89 -1.05 -14.12
N ILE A 59 -5.00 -0.60 -14.72
CA ILE A 59 -6.02 0.18 -14.04
C ILE A 59 -6.84 -0.71 -13.09
N THR A 60 -7.41 -0.09 -12.05
CA THR A 60 -8.36 -0.75 -11.14
C THR A 60 -9.76 -0.14 -11.30
N ASP A 61 -10.73 -0.68 -10.57
CA ASP A 61 -12.12 -0.16 -10.53
C ASP A 61 -12.30 1.06 -9.62
N GLY A 62 -11.20 1.60 -9.07
CA GLY A 62 -11.22 2.73 -8.15
C GLY A 62 -11.52 2.36 -6.70
N LEU A 63 -11.63 1.08 -6.35
CA LEU A 63 -11.78 0.64 -4.96
C LEU A 63 -10.52 1.01 -4.16
N VAL A 64 -10.72 1.71 -3.05
CA VAL A 64 -9.69 2.03 -2.06
C VAL A 64 -10.14 1.59 -0.68
N VAL A 65 -9.17 1.28 0.18
CA VAL A 65 -9.41 0.84 1.55
C VAL A 65 -8.62 1.65 2.56
N HIS A 66 -9.22 1.83 3.73
CA HIS A 66 -8.61 2.46 4.90
C HIS A 66 -8.62 1.47 6.07
N PRO A 67 -7.46 1.15 6.68
CA PRO A 67 -7.42 0.34 7.90
C PRO A 67 -8.18 1.04 9.03
N ILE A 68 -9.13 0.35 9.67
CA ILE A 68 -9.87 0.90 10.84
C ILE A 68 -9.13 0.66 12.17
N ARG A 69 -8.04 -0.10 12.11
CA ARG A 69 -7.06 -0.34 13.17
C ARG A 69 -5.74 -0.77 12.54
N GLU A 70 -4.68 -0.75 13.31
CA GLU A 70 -3.42 -1.35 12.89
C GLU A 70 -3.63 -2.83 12.55
N THR A 71 -3.17 -3.24 11.37
CA THR A 71 -3.43 -4.58 10.81
C THR A 71 -2.19 -5.18 10.18
N PRO A 72 -1.93 -6.49 10.32
CA PRO A 72 -0.92 -7.18 9.54
C PRO A 72 -1.18 -7.06 8.03
N VAL A 73 -0.09 -6.92 7.29
CA VAL A 73 0.00 -7.08 5.84
C VAL A 73 0.71 -8.41 5.57
N ARG A 74 0.14 -9.25 4.72
CA ARG A 74 0.63 -10.61 4.44
C ARG A 74 1.07 -10.79 2.99
N ASP A 75 1.99 -11.73 2.77
CA ASP A 75 2.47 -12.08 1.43
C ASP A 75 1.45 -12.89 0.60
N ALA A 76 0.48 -13.53 1.27
CA ALA A 76 -0.66 -14.21 0.66
C ALA A 76 -1.87 -14.20 1.61
N PRO A 77 -3.08 -14.52 1.13
CA PRO A 77 -4.22 -14.85 1.98
C PRO A 77 -3.85 -15.95 2.98
N ASP A 78 -4.04 -15.67 4.27
CA ASP A 78 -3.64 -16.53 5.39
C ASP A 78 -2.14 -16.91 5.40
N GLY A 79 -1.34 -16.18 4.60
CA GLY A 79 0.10 -16.33 4.48
C GLY A 79 0.86 -15.67 5.62
N ARG A 80 2.16 -15.51 5.43
CA ARG A 80 3.06 -14.98 6.46
C ARG A 80 2.88 -13.46 6.56
N PRO A 81 2.78 -12.91 7.78
CA PRO A 81 2.81 -11.46 7.97
C PRO A 81 4.21 -10.93 7.64
N ILE A 82 4.26 -9.91 6.78
CA ILE A 82 5.51 -9.29 6.29
C ILE A 82 5.68 -7.87 6.82
N ALA A 83 4.59 -7.22 7.21
CA ALA A 83 4.55 -5.86 7.75
C ALA A 83 3.26 -5.64 8.51
N ARG A 84 3.11 -4.45 9.11
CA ARG A 84 1.83 -3.92 9.57
C ARG A 84 1.50 -2.62 8.86
N MET A 85 0.21 -2.36 8.67
CA MET A 85 -0.31 -1.12 8.13
C MET A 85 -0.96 -0.30 9.25
N GLU A 86 -0.57 0.96 9.36
CA GLU A 86 -1.15 1.91 10.30
C GLU A 86 -2.40 2.59 9.70
N THR A 87 -3.24 3.15 10.57
CA THR A 87 -4.46 3.89 10.17
C THR A 87 -4.13 5.25 9.55
N THR A 88 -2.97 5.81 9.90
CA THR A 88 -2.54 7.14 9.48
C THR A 88 -1.06 7.15 9.09
N GLN A 89 -0.73 7.88 8.02
CA GLN A 89 0.64 8.21 7.62
C GLN A 89 0.73 9.73 7.35
N PHE A 90 0.59 10.16 6.10
CA PHE A 90 0.52 11.57 5.71
C PHE A 90 -0.92 12.11 5.73
N GLY A 91 -1.64 11.79 6.81
CA GLY A 91 -3.11 11.82 6.87
C GLY A 91 -3.68 10.39 7.03
N ASP A 92 -4.99 10.22 6.83
CA ASP A 92 -5.61 8.90 6.82
C ASP A 92 -4.99 8.02 5.72
N THR A 93 -4.63 6.79 6.07
CA THR A 93 -4.07 5.84 5.10
C THR A 93 -5.18 5.31 4.20
N TRP A 94 -5.06 5.58 2.91
CA TRP A 94 -5.92 5.01 1.87
C TRP A 94 -5.05 4.31 0.83
N LEU A 95 -5.40 3.07 0.50
CA LEU A 95 -4.63 2.22 -0.38
C LEU A 95 -5.52 1.70 -1.51
N PRO A 96 -5.07 1.71 -2.77
CA PRO A 96 -5.84 1.11 -3.86
C PRO A 96 -5.88 -0.40 -3.70
N VAL A 97 -7.06 -0.97 -3.90
CA VAL A 97 -7.26 -2.42 -3.99
C VAL A 97 -6.97 -2.86 -5.42
N ILE A 98 -6.13 -3.89 -5.56
CA ILE A 98 -5.74 -4.45 -6.86
C ILE A 98 -6.29 -5.85 -7.11
N ALA A 99 -6.73 -6.54 -6.05
CA ALA A 99 -7.40 -7.83 -6.13
C ALA A 99 -8.21 -8.09 -4.84
N GLU A 100 -9.23 -8.93 -4.94
CA GLU A 100 -10.01 -9.42 -3.80
C GLU A 100 -10.05 -10.95 -3.81
N GLN A 101 -10.07 -11.53 -2.61
CA GLN A 101 -10.37 -12.93 -2.34
C GLN A 101 -11.32 -13.03 -1.15
N PRO A 102 -12.01 -14.15 -0.93
CA PRO A 102 -12.90 -14.30 0.24
C PRO A 102 -12.19 -13.94 1.55
N GLY A 103 -12.64 -12.86 2.20
CA GLY A 103 -12.07 -12.36 3.46
C GLY A 103 -10.80 -11.50 3.34
N TRP A 104 -10.33 -11.22 2.13
CA TRP A 104 -9.02 -10.60 1.88
C TRP A 104 -9.07 -9.55 0.76
N VAL A 105 -8.36 -8.44 0.97
CA VAL A 105 -8.09 -7.42 -0.06
C VAL A 105 -6.58 -7.32 -0.28
N GLN A 106 -6.15 -7.28 -1.53
CA GLN A 106 -4.77 -7.03 -1.90
C GLN A 106 -4.60 -5.55 -2.24
N VAL A 107 -3.63 -4.89 -1.63
CA VAL A 107 -3.38 -3.45 -1.77
C VAL A 107 -1.97 -3.16 -2.23
N LEU A 108 -1.77 -2.05 -2.94
CA LEU A 108 -0.41 -1.52 -3.19
C LEU A 108 0.20 -1.01 -1.89
N LEU A 109 1.50 -1.22 -1.72
CA LEU A 109 2.23 -0.83 -0.52
C LEU A 109 3.04 0.46 -0.76
N PRO A 110 3.11 1.37 0.23
CA PRO A 110 3.89 2.60 0.13
C PRO A 110 5.40 2.40 0.38
N SER A 111 5.83 1.17 0.70
CA SER A 111 7.21 0.82 1.07
C SER A 111 8.12 0.52 -0.12
N LYS A 112 9.43 0.45 0.13
CA LYS A 112 10.39 -0.16 -0.80
C LYS A 112 10.33 -1.70 -0.68
N PRO A 113 10.61 -2.47 -1.75
CA PRO A 113 10.73 -1.99 -3.12
C PRO A 113 9.37 -1.48 -3.64
N SER A 114 9.43 -0.46 -4.51
CA SER A 114 8.25 0.10 -5.16
C SER A 114 7.49 -0.97 -5.96
N GLN A 115 6.20 -0.73 -6.25
CA GLN A 115 5.35 -1.67 -6.99
C GLN A 115 5.27 -3.04 -6.31
N THR A 116 5.15 -3.03 -4.99
CA THR A 116 4.83 -4.22 -4.20
C THR A 116 3.40 -4.15 -3.68
N ALA A 117 2.86 -5.32 -3.38
CA ALA A 117 1.50 -5.48 -2.88
C ALA A 117 1.46 -6.41 -1.67
N GLY A 118 0.39 -6.31 -0.89
CA GLY A 118 0.18 -7.16 0.27
C GLY A 118 -1.30 -7.37 0.59
N TRP A 119 -1.59 -8.42 1.33
CA TRP A 119 -2.95 -8.82 1.69
C TRP A 119 -3.31 -8.35 3.09
N ILE A 120 -4.48 -7.73 3.21
CA ILE A 120 -5.08 -7.28 4.47
C ILE A 120 -6.45 -7.95 4.62
N ARG A 121 -6.87 -8.29 5.85
CA ARG A 121 -8.20 -8.85 6.08
C ARG A 121 -9.27 -7.82 5.74
N ALA A 122 -10.32 -8.25 5.04
CA ALA A 122 -11.40 -7.38 4.62
C ALA A 122 -12.17 -6.76 5.81
N ASP A 123 -12.19 -7.43 6.97
CA ASP A 123 -12.84 -6.95 8.20
C ASP A 123 -11.98 -5.92 8.98
N ASP A 124 -10.73 -5.71 8.55
CA ASP A 124 -9.78 -4.79 9.18
C ASP A 124 -9.77 -3.42 8.48
N VAL A 125 -10.58 -3.28 7.41
CA VAL A 125 -10.61 -2.10 6.56
C VAL A 125 -12.04 -1.61 6.32
N GLN A 126 -12.19 -0.30 6.16
CA GLN A 126 -13.35 0.30 5.52
C GLN A 126 -13.07 0.52 4.03
N ARG A 127 -14.12 0.47 3.20
CA ARG A 127 -14.03 0.63 1.75
C ARG A 127 -14.57 2.00 1.31
N ALA A 128 -13.96 2.57 0.27
CA ALA A 128 -14.50 3.68 -0.50
C ALA A 128 -14.15 3.51 -1.98
N VAL A 129 -14.71 4.36 -2.84
CA VAL A 129 -14.41 4.36 -4.27
C VAL A 129 -14.01 5.77 -4.70
N THR A 130 -12.96 5.88 -5.49
CA THR A 130 -12.57 7.11 -6.18
C THR A 130 -12.84 6.96 -7.67
N PRO A 131 -13.57 7.90 -8.31
CA PRO A 131 -13.75 7.89 -9.76
C PRO A 131 -12.52 8.42 -10.50
N ASN A 132 -11.50 8.88 -9.78
CA ASN A 132 -10.36 9.58 -10.34
C ASN A 132 -9.22 8.60 -10.65
N VAL A 133 -8.46 8.92 -11.69
CA VAL A 133 -7.13 8.35 -11.97
C VAL A 133 -6.25 9.50 -12.42
N ILE A 134 -5.01 9.56 -11.92
CA ILE A 134 -4.01 10.49 -12.43
C ILE A 134 -3.14 9.72 -13.42
N LYS A 135 -2.94 10.25 -14.62
CA LYS A 135 -2.03 9.67 -15.61
C LYS A 135 -0.88 10.62 -15.87
N VAL A 136 0.32 10.09 -15.99
CA VAL A 136 1.54 10.85 -16.26
C VAL A 136 2.25 10.18 -17.44
N HIS A 137 2.35 10.92 -18.52
CA HIS A 137 2.92 10.51 -19.80
C HIS A 137 4.31 11.14 -19.91
N LEU A 138 5.37 10.36 -19.68
CA LEU A 138 6.74 10.87 -19.58
C LEU A 138 7.29 11.30 -20.95
N GLY A 139 6.90 10.62 -22.03
CA GLY A 139 7.28 10.98 -23.40
C GLY A 139 6.72 12.35 -23.77
N ALA A 140 5.40 12.51 -23.58
CA ALA A 140 4.67 13.74 -23.82
C ALA A 140 4.90 14.83 -22.76
N LYS A 141 5.43 14.47 -21.58
CA LYS A 141 5.60 15.34 -20.40
C LYS A 141 4.27 16.00 -20.02
N LYS A 142 3.25 15.16 -19.93
CA LYS A 142 1.87 15.56 -19.68
C LYS A 142 1.33 14.82 -18.46
N LEU A 143 0.54 15.51 -17.64
CA LEU A 143 -0.30 14.91 -16.63
C LEU A 143 -1.77 15.12 -16.99
N GLU A 144 -2.56 14.04 -16.95
CA GLU A 144 -4.01 14.07 -17.10
C GLU A 144 -4.68 13.73 -15.78
N LEU A 145 -5.67 14.52 -15.40
CA LEU A 145 -6.64 14.12 -14.39
C LEU A 145 -7.83 13.50 -15.11
N VAL A 146 -8.07 12.22 -14.85
CA VAL A 146 -9.20 11.46 -15.40
C VAL A 146 -10.24 11.29 -14.31
N ARG A 147 -11.52 11.49 -14.64
CA ARG A 147 -12.67 11.19 -13.77
C ARG A 147 -13.72 10.43 -14.56
N ASP A 148 -14.19 9.31 -14.02
CA ASP A 148 -15.20 8.45 -14.66
C ASP A 148 -14.78 8.05 -16.10
N GLY A 149 -13.48 7.81 -16.30
CA GLY A 149 -12.89 7.45 -17.60
C GLY A 149 -12.70 8.60 -18.59
N ASN A 150 -13.08 9.83 -18.25
CA ASN A 150 -12.91 11.01 -19.11
C ASN A 150 -11.80 11.92 -18.58
N VAL A 151 -10.95 12.44 -19.46
CA VAL A 151 -9.98 13.49 -19.10
C VAL A 151 -10.76 14.75 -18.73
N VAL A 152 -10.63 15.19 -17.48
CA VAL A 152 -11.27 16.42 -17.00
C VAL A 152 -10.35 17.63 -17.11
N ASP A 153 -9.04 17.42 -16.94
CA ASP A 153 -8.01 18.45 -17.07
C ASP A 153 -6.67 17.82 -17.46
N GLU A 154 -5.79 18.67 -17.98
CA GLU A 154 -4.49 18.28 -18.53
C GLU A 154 -3.47 19.41 -18.38
N TRP A 155 -2.22 19.04 -18.04
CA TRP A 155 -1.12 19.99 -17.89
C TRP A 155 0.19 19.47 -18.47
N SER A 156 1.00 20.38 -19.03
CA SER A 156 2.43 20.11 -19.25
C SER A 156 3.16 20.09 -17.91
N VAL A 157 4.01 19.09 -17.71
CA VAL A 157 4.70 18.84 -16.42
C VAL A 157 6.20 18.69 -16.60
N GLY A 158 6.95 18.92 -15.53
CA GLY A 158 8.37 18.58 -15.44
C GLY A 158 8.57 17.20 -14.83
N ILE A 159 9.53 16.45 -15.35
CA ILE A 159 9.82 15.07 -14.91
C ILE A 159 11.29 14.90 -14.53
N GLY A 160 11.66 13.73 -14.02
CA GLY A 160 13.03 13.37 -13.67
C GLY A 160 13.99 13.38 -14.85
N THR A 161 15.27 13.68 -14.60
CA THR A 161 16.33 13.53 -15.61
C THR A 161 16.62 12.05 -15.92
N PRO A 162 17.36 11.71 -16.99
CA PRO A 162 17.81 10.34 -17.22
C PRO A 162 18.62 9.71 -16.07
N GLU A 163 19.37 10.52 -15.31
CA GLU A 163 20.15 10.06 -14.15
C GLU A 163 19.28 9.84 -12.90
N THR A 164 18.14 10.53 -12.82
CA THR A 164 17.20 10.50 -11.70
C THR A 164 15.76 10.41 -12.20
N PRO A 165 15.41 9.33 -12.92
CA PRO A 165 14.18 9.28 -13.69
C PRO A 165 12.95 9.21 -12.79
N THR A 166 11.84 9.76 -13.28
CA THR A 166 10.52 9.46 -12.71
C THR A 166 10.20 7.99 -12.99
N PRO A 167 9.92 7.15 -11.96
CA PRO A 167 9.65 5.74 -12.17
C PRO A 167 8.34 5.53 -12.94
N THR A 168 8.34 4.61 -13.89
CA THR A 168 7.12 4.15 -14.58
C THR A 168 6.37 3.11 -13.76
N GLY A 169 5.15 2.76 -14.19
CA GLY A 169 4.25 1.82 -13.54
C GLY A 169 3.16 2.52 -12.73
N ARG A 170 2.33 1.70 -12.07
CA ARG A 170 1.24 2.17 -11.23
C ARG A 170 1.70 2.37 -9.80
N THR A 171 1.22 3.46 -9.23
CA THR A 171 1.38 3.84 -7.84
C THR A 171 0.09 4.53 -7.39
N PHE A 172 0.12 5.27 -6.30
CA PHE A 172 -1.05 5.94 -5.77
C PHE A 172 -0.69 7.20 -5.01
N LEU A 173 -1.65 8.10 -4.90
CA LEU A 173 -1.56 9.30 -4.09
C LEU A 173 -1.56 8.92 -2.61
N LEU A 174 -0.38 8.95 -1.98
CA LEU A 174 -0.15 8.46 -0.61
C LEU A 174 -0.66 9.45 0.45
N GLY A 175 -0.57 10.75 0.17
CA GLY A 175 -0.93 11.76 1.14
C GLY A 175 -0.69 13.18 0.67
N ALA A 176 -0.65 14.09 1.63
CA ALA A 176 -0.32 15.50 1.41
C ALA A 176 0.43 16.06 2.62
N PHE A 177 1.50 16.83 2.39
CA PHE A 177 2.21 17.53 3.46
C PHE A 177 2.76 18.87 3.00
N THR A 178 3.03 19.76 3.95
CA THR A 178 3.70 21.05 3.71
C THR A 178 5.14 20.98 4.17
N ASN A 179 6.08 21.53 3.41
CA ASN A 179 7.47 21.67 3.85
C ASN A 179 7.80 23.16 4.07
N PRO A 180 7.93 23.63 5.32
CA PRO A 180 8.17 25.06 5.59
C PRO A 180 9.54 25.56 5.09
N ASN A 181 10.47 24.65 4.77
CA ASN A 181 11.77 25.01 4.21
C ASN A 181 11.72 25.20 2.68
N GLU A 182 10.62 24.83 2.02
CA GLU A 182 10.46 24.93 0.58
C GLU A 182 9.33 25.90 0.27
N THR A 183 9.63 26.94 -0.53
CA THR A 183 8.67 28.01 -0.83
C THR A 183 8.02 27.89 -2.21
N TYR A 184 8.51 26.96 -3.04
CA TYR A 184 8.08 26.79 -4.42
C TYR A 184 6.78 26.00 -4.59
N SER A 185 6.30 25.34 -3.53
CA SER A 185 5.05 24.59 -3.56
C SER A 185 4.30 24.72 -2.23
N SER A 186 3.00 24.99 -2.31
CA SER A 186 2.15 25.10 -1.13
C SER A 186 1.89 23.76 -0.43
N VAL A 187 1.92 22.66 -1.19
CA VAL A 187 1.76 21.28 -0.70
C VAL A 187 2.57 20.32 -1.57
N PHE A 188 3.00 19.22 -0.98
CA PHE A 188 3.64 18.10 -1.66
C PHE A 188 2.72 16.88 -1.56
N LEU A 189 2.50 16.22 -2.68
CA LEU A 189 1.62 15.07 -2.83
C LEU A 189 2.49 13.82 -3.03
N PRO A 190 3.01 13.19 -1.95
CA PRO A 190 3.82 11.99 -2.08
C PRO A 190 3.05 10.86 -2.74
N LEU A 191 3.78 10.03 -3.49
CA LEU A 191 3.27 8.83 -4.16
C LEU A 191 3.80 7.58 -3.44
N GLY A 192 3.13 6.44 -3.63
CA GLY A 192 3.58 5.12 -3.18
C GLY A 192 4.75 4.56 -4.00
N VAL A 193 5.67 5.39 -4.49
CA VAL A 193 6.80 5.01 -5.34
C VAL A 193 8.04 5.82 -4.98
N HIS A 194 9.21 5.23 -5.17
CA HIS A 194 10.51 5.82 -4.85
C HIS A 194 11.39 5.90 -6.10
N SER A 195 12.32 6.85 -6.09
CA SER A 195 13.37 6.97 -7.09
C SER A 195 14.13 5.65 -7.24
N PRO A 196 14.44 5.22 -8.48
CA PRO A 196 15.22 4.01 -8.72
C PRO A 196 16.72 4.22 -8.53
N THR A 197 17.18 5.48 -8.44
CA THR A 197 18.61 5.81 -8.35
C THR A 197 18.99 6.58 -7.09
N LEU A 198 18.02 7.08 -6.32
CA LEU A 198 18.25 7.85 -5.10
C LEU A 198 17.64 7.15 -3.88
N ASP A 199 18.49 6.68 -2.98
CA ASP A 199 18.05 6.14 -1.69
C ASP A 199 17.52 7.22 -0.74
N SER A 200 17.99 8.46 -0.92
CA SER A 200 17.50 9.63 -0.20
C SER A 200 17.55 10.89 -1.05
N PHE A 201 16.60 11.79 -0.86
CA PHE A 201 16.54 13.10 -1.51
C PHE A 201 15.71 14.07 -0.66
N GLY A 202 16.13 15.34 -0.55
CA GLY A 202 15.38 16.36 0.19
C GLY A 202 15.14 16.03 1.68
N GLY A 203 15.96 15.17 2.29
CA GLY A 203 15.78 14.68 3.65
C GLY A 203 14.79 13.51 3.81
N GLY A 204 14.18 13.03 2.73
CA GLY A 204 13.29 11.87 2.69
C GLY A 204 13.92 10.64 2.02
N PRO A 205 13.21 9.49 1.98
CA PRO A 205 13.72 8.19 1.54
C PRO A 205 13.69 8.00 0.01
N GLY A 206 13.76 9.11 -0.74
CA GLY A 206 13.64 9.10 -2.20
C GLY A 206 12.21 8.91 -2.72
N THR A 207 11.19 9.15 -1.89
CA THR A 207 9.77 9.14 -2.30
C THR A 207 9.52 10.15 -3.41
N VAL A 208 8.88 9.72 -4.48
CA VAL A 208 8.45 10.60 -5.57
C VAL A 208 7.20 11.34 -5.12
N ALA A 209 7.11 12.63 -5.44
CA ALA A 209 5.94 13.45 -5.16
C ALA A 209 5.51 14.26 -6.37
N ILE A 210 4.24 14.67 -6.39
CA ILE A 210 3.73 15.73 -7.24
C ILE A 210 3.75 17.04 -6.44
N HIS A 211 4.26 18.12 -7.02
CA HIS A 211 4.30 19.43 -6.37
C HIS A 211 4.37 20.57 -7.39
N ALA A 212 3.97 21.78 -6.99
CA ALA A 212 4.07 22.94 -7.86
C ALA A 212 5.52 23.33 -8.14
N TRP A 213 5.73 24.05 -9.24
CA TRP A 213 7.01 24.65 -9.56
C TRP A 213 6.84 26.06 -10.15
N PRO A 214 7.60 27.07 -9.68
CA PRO A 214 7.40 28.47 -10.05
C PRO A 214 7.95 28.81 -11.44
N ASP A 215 8.88 28.01 -11.95
CA ASP A 215 9.51 28.25 -13.25
C ASP A 215 8.81 27.43 -14.34
N ALA A 216 8.11 28.14 -15.23
CA ALA A 216 7.41 27.54 -16.35
C ALA A 216 8.34 26.80 -17.33
N SER A 217 9.64 27.10 -17.36
CA SER A 217 10.59 26.38 -18.20
C SER A 217 10.76 24.91 -17.80
N SER A 218 10.41 24.56 -16.55
CA SER A 218 10.41 23.17 -16.11
C SER A 218 9.28 22.34 -16.74
N PHE A 219 8.21 22.97 -17.24
CA PHE A 219 7.06 22.26 -17.81
C PHE A 219 7.37 21.87 -19.26
N GLY A 220 7.25 20.57 -19.55
CA GLY A 220 7.74 20.03 -20.82
C GLY A 220 9.24 19.72 -20.81
N ALA A 221 9.89 19.70 -19.64
CA ALA A 221 11.32 19.40 -19.49
C ALA A 221 11.60 18.24 -18.53
N ALA A 222 12.75 17.58 -18.71
CA ALA A 222 13.26 16.54 -17.84
C ALA A 222 14.41 17.12 -16.99
N GLU A 223 14.09 17.64 -15.80
CA GLU A 223 14.99 18.47 -14.99
C GLU A 223 14.86 18.24 -13.48
N SER A 224 13.90 17.41 -13.04
CA SER A 224 13.71 17.09 -11.63
C SER A 224 14.59 15.92 -11.20
N ASN A 225 14.60 15.61 -9.90
CA ASN A 225 15.25 14.42 -9.35
C ASN A 225 14.29 13.22 -9.24
N GLY A 226 13.27 13.18 -10.10
CA GLY A 226 12.26 12.13 -10.18
C GLY A 226 10.84 12.61 -9.82
N CYS A 227 10.70 13.69 -9.05
CA CYS A 227 9.40 14.30 -8.75
C CYS A 227 8.71 14.87 -9.99
N ILE A 228 7.37 14.90 -9.97
CA ILE A 228 6.58 15.49 -11.04
C ILE A 228 6.27 16.93 -10.67
N ARG A 229 6.81 17.87 -11.44
CA ARG A 229 6.62 19.31 -11.24
C ARG A 229 5.42 19.78 -12.05
N VAL A 230 4.45 20.41 -11.40
CA VAL A 230 3.20 20.83 -12.04
C VAL A 230 2.99 22.35 -11.93
N PRO A 231 2.17 22.95 -12.81
CA PRO A 231 1.63 24.29 -12.61
C PRO A 231 0.82 24.41 -11.30
N GLU A 232 0.67 25.63 -10.76
CA GLU A 232 -0.07 25.83 -9.50
C GLU A 232 -1.55 25.43 -9.62
N ASP A 233 -2.20 25.70 -10.77
CA ASP A 233 -3.60 25.31 -11.01
C ASP A 233 -3.77 23.79 -11.05
N ALA A 234 -2.78 23.06 -11.57
CA ALA A 234 -2.75 21.60 -11.48
C ALA A 234 -2.66 21.14 -10.01
N LEU A 235 -1.79 21.76 -9.20
CA LEU A 235 -1.66 21.43 -7.79
C LEU A 235 -2.98 21.69 -7.02
N GLU A 236 -3.68 22.78 -7.34
CA GLU A 236 -4.98 23.12 -6.76
C GLU A 236 -6.07 22.08 -7.05
N GLN A 237 -6.07 21.48 -8.24
CA GLN A 237 -6.99 20.38 -8.58
C GLN A 237 -6.55 19.07 -7.92
N LEU A 238 -5.26 18.73 -8.02
CA LEU A 238 -4.73 17.45 -7.56
C LEU A 238 -4.81 17.29 -6.04
N ARG A 239 -4.70 18.37 -5.26
CA ARG A 239 -4.88 18.31 -3.79
C ARG A 239 -6.31 17.98 -3.35
N GLN A 240 -7.28 18.01 -4.26
CA GLN A 240 -8.68 17.62 -4.00
C GLN A 240 -8.94 16.15 -4.37
N VAL A 241 -7.99 15.48 -5.02
CA VAL A 241 -8.10 14.08 -5.39
C VAL A 241 -8.03 13.21 -4.12
N PRO A 242 -8.95 12.25 -3.92
CA PRO A 242 -8.91 11.36 -2.77
C PRO A 242 -7.60 10.59 -2.65
N LEU A 243 -7.10 10.41 -1.42
CA LEU A 243 -5.94 9.55 -1.17
C LEU A 243 -6.23 8.10 -1.58
N GLY A 244 -5.19 7.36 -1.92
CA GLY A 244 -5.29 6.02 -2.51
C GLY A 244 -5.68 6.02 -3.98
N THR A 245 -6.01 7.18 -4.57
CA THR A 245 -6.24 7.30 -6.02
C THR A 245 -5.03 6.81 -6.79
N LEU A 246 -5.29 5.96 -7.78
CA LEU A 246 -4.27 5.39 -8.64
C LEU A 246 -3.58 6.48 -9.47
N VAL A 247 -2.26 6.40 -9.53
CA VAL A 247 -1.42 7.20 -10.42
C VAL A 247 -0.72 6.25 -11.38
N ILE A 248 -0.97 6.40 -12.67
CA ILE A 248 -0.33 5.63 -13.73
C ILE A 248 0.77 6.49 -14.34
N ILE A 249 1.99 5.97 -14.40
CA ILE A 249 3.13 6.63 -15.03
C ILE A 249 3.62 5.77 -16.18
N ASP A 250 3.58 6.28 -17.40
CA ASP A 250 3.98 5.57 -18.61
C ASP A 250 4.94 6.40 -19.48
N GLU A 251 5.50 5.76 -20.51
CA GLU A 251 6.46 6.38 -21.43
C GLU A 251 5.81 7.11 -22.62
N GLU A 252 4.47 7.13 -22.71
CA GLU A 252 3.75 7.70 -23.86
C GLU A 252 3.87 9.24 -23.94
#